data_AF-A0A938MA04-F1
#
_entry.id   AF-A0A938MA04-F1
#
_cell.length_a   1.000
_cell.length_b   1.000
_cell.length_c   1.000
_cell.angle_alpha   90.00
_cell.angle_beta   90.00
_cell.angle_gamma   90.00
#
_symmetry.space_group_name_H-M   'P 1'
#
loop_
_entity.id
_entity.type
_entity.pdbx_description
1 polymer ?
#
loop_
_entity_poly.entity_id
_entity_poly.type
_entity_poly.pdbx_seq_one_letter_code
_entity_poly.pdbx_strand_id
1 'polypeptide(L)'
;IGPAGTGKTYLAVALAVSALKKQQLHKIILARPAVEAGERLGYLPGDIEDKVNPYLRPLYDALLDMIGFAQLRKYLETELIEIVPLAYMRGRTLDDAFIILDEAQNCTVKQMKTFLTRIGVKSRIVVTGDITQVDLPEGEMSGLIDVQHRLRRIRGVAFVYLTDEDIVRHRLVRDIVEAYDRKKGPRPGGPADSSDSIPDPSEGDEP
;
A
#
# COMPACT_ATOMS: atom_id res chain seq x y z
N ILE A 1 5.18 3.02 9.12
CA ILE A 1 3.83 3.58 8.86
C ILE A 1 4.03 4.94 8.24
N GLY A 2 3.36 5.25 7.14
CA GLY A 2 3.47 6.58 6.54
C GLY A 2 2.86 6.66 5.14
N PRO A 3 2.85 7.86 4.54
CA PRO A 3 2.25 8.13 3.22
C PRO A 3 2.81 7.27 2.08
N ALA A 4 2.06 7.16 0.98
CA ALA A 4 2.56 6.53 -0.25
C ALA A 4 3.78 7.27 -0.83
N GLY A 5 4.80 6.51 -1.25
CA GLY A 5 6.04 7.07 -1.80
C GLY A 5 7.12 7.43 -0.78
N THR A 6 6.88 7.21 0.52
CA THR A 6 7.92 7.33 1.58
C THR A 6 8.93 6.19 1.59
N GLY A 7 8.82 5.23 0.67
CA GLY A 7 9.74 4.10 0.59
C GLY A 7 9.56 3.02 1.66
N LYS A 8 8.52 3.09 2.51
CA LYS A 8 8.24 2.13 3.60
C LYS A 8 8.44 0.65 3.19
N THR A 9 7.77 0.21 2.13
CA THR A 9 7.83 -1.18 1.64
C THR A 9 9.17 -1.48 0.98
N TYR A 10 9.68 -0.56 0.17
CA TYR A 10 10.97 -0.70 -0.49
C TYR A 10 12.12 -0.87 0.50
N LEU A 11 12.16 -0.06 1.56
CA LEU A 11 13.16 -0.17 2.63
C LEU A 11 13.02 -1.49 3.40
N ALA A 12 11.80 -1.96 3.67
CA ALA A 12 11.58 -3.25 4.32
C ALA A 12 12.13 -4.41 3.47
N VAL A 13 11.85 -4.41 2.17
CA VAL A 13 12.38 -5.41 1.22
C VAL A 13 13.91 -5.32 1.14
N ALA A 14 14.48 -4.12 1.08
CA ALA A 14 15.94 -3.94 1.07
C ALA A 14 16.63 -4.54 2.31
N LEU A 15 16.04 -4.33 3.48
CA LEU A 15 16.54 -4.93 4.74
C LEU A 15 16.44 -6.46 4.71
N ALA A 16 15.33 -7.01 4.22
CA ALA A 16 15.13 -8.46 4.09
C ALA A 16 16.17 -9.09 3.15
N VAL A 17 16.36 -8.50 1.96
CA VAL A 17 17.34 -8.95 0.97
C VAL A 17 18.76 -8.85 1.53
N SER A 18 19.08 -7.78 2.25
CA SER A 18 20.39 -7.63 2.91
C SER A 18 20.62 -8.74 3.95
N ALA A 19 19.62 -9.05 4.76
CA ALA A 19 19.70 -10.11 5.77
C ALA A 19 19.89 -11.50 5.14
N LEU A 20 19.15 -11.80 4.07
CA LEU A 20 19.28 -13.05 3.30
C LEU A 20 20.68 -13.18 2.67
N LYS A 21 21.18 -12.12 2.00
CA LYS A 21 22.52 -12.11 1.39
C LYS A 21 23.64 -12.26 2.42
N LYS A 22 23.45 -11.73 3.64
CA LYS A 22 24.39 -11.87 4.77
C LYS A 22 24.22 -13.18 5.54
N GLN A 23 23.35 -14.09 5.09
CA GLN A 23 23.04 -15.36 5.76
C GLN A 23 22.60 -15.19 7.23
N GLN A 24 21.98 -14.05 7.54
CA GLN A 24 21.45 -13.77 8.88
C GLN A 24 20.09 -14.44 9.09
N LEU A 25 19.36 -14.68 7.99
CA LEU A 25 18.07 -15.33 7.92
C LEU A 25 18.04 -16.19 6.65
N HIS A 26 17.30 -17.30 6.68
CA HIS A 26 17.25 -18.25 5.58
C HIS A 26 16.13 -17.96 4.58
N LYS A 27 15.03 -17.35 5.02
CA LYS A 27 13.83 -17.15 4.19
C LYS A 27 13.32 -15.71 4.21
N ILE A 28 12.80 -15.23 3.08
CA ILE A 28 11.99 -14.00 3.03
C ILE A 28 10.56 -14.39 2.68
N ILE A 29 9.60 -13.85 3.43
CA ILE A 29 8.18 -14.07 3.18
C ILE A 29 7.49 -12.71 3.08
N LEU A 30 6.86 -12.45 1.94
CA LEU A 30 6.14 -11.22 1.65
C LEU A 30 4.65 -11.55 1.57
N ALA A 31 3.86 -10.83 2.37
CA ALA A 31 2.42 -10.97 2.45
C ALA A 31 1.72 -9.66 2.13
N ARG A 32 0.58 -9.75 1.46
CA ARG A 32 -0.34 -8.61 1.28
C ARG A 32 -1.79 -9.08 1.53
N PRO A 33 -2.63 -8.31 2.24
CA PRO A 33 -4.05 -8.64 2.32
C PRO A 33 -4.68 -8.54 0.92
N ALA A 34 -5.60 -9.46 0.63
CA ALA A 34 -6.44 -9.30 -0.56
C ALA A 34 -7.43 -8.18 -0.25
N VAL A 35 -7.39 -7.13 -1.06
CA VAL A 35 -8.32 -6.00 -0.99
C VAL A 35 -9.14 -6.06 -2.26
N GLU A 36 -10.47 -6.10 -2.11
CA GLU A 36 -11.37 -5.95 -3.24
C GLU A 36 -11.34 -4.47 -3.64
N ALA A 37 -10.36 -4.10 -4.47
CA ALA A 37 -10.25 -2.75 -5.01
C ALA A 37 -11.36 -2.53 -6.06
N GLY A 38 -12.61 -2.39 -5.62
CA GLY A 38 -13.77 -1.97 -6.42
C GLY A 38 -14.26 -2.92 -7.52
N GLU A 39 -13.37 -3.75 -8.08
CA GLU A 39 -13.71 -4.81 -9.03
C GLU A 39 -13.87 -6.10 -8.24
N ARG A 40 -15.11 -6.62 -8.19
CA ARG A 40 -15.38 -7.95 -7.64
C ARG A 40 -14.39 -8.92 -8.27
N LEU A 41 -13.76 -9.74 -7.43
CA LEU A 41 -12.76 -10.76 -7.78
C LEU A 41 -13.34 -11.92 -8.61
N GLY A 42 -14.37 -11.65 -9.42
CA GLY A 42 -15.01 -12.56 -10.33
C GLY A 42 -14.42 -12.43 -11.72
N TYR A 43 -13.77 -13.51 -12.16
CA TYR A 43 -13.52 -13.83 -13.58
C TYR A 43 -12.30 -13.15 -14.24
N LEU A 44 -11.10 -13.39 -13.70
CA LEU A 44 -9.93 -13.54 -14.57
C LEU A 44 -9.81 -15.03 -14.97
N PRO A 45 -9.81 -15.41 -16.25
CA PRO A 45 -9.48 -16.77 -16.69
C PRO A 45 -7.96 -17.04 -16.51
N GLY A 46 -7.57 -18.24 -16.06
CA GLY A 46 -6.16 -18.61 -15.81
C GLY A 46 -5.96 -19.44 -14.54
N ASP A 47 -4.74 -19.94 -14.32
CA ASP A 47 -4.34 -20.64 -13.10
C ASP A 47 -4.28 -19.65 -11.91
N ILE A 48 -4.28 -20.14 -10.66
CA ILE A 48 -4.31 -19.30 -9.45
C ILE A 48 -3.16 -18.26 -9.45
N GLU A 49 -2.01 -18.61 -10.05
CA GLU A 49 -0.85 -17.72 -10.21
C GLU A 49 -1.12 -16.53 -11.15
N ASP A 50 -1.98 -16.68 -12.16
CA ASP A 50 -2.35 -15.60 -13.09
C ASP A 50 -3.32 -14.59 -12.46
N LYS A 51 -4.13 -15.02 -11.49
CA LYS A 51 -5.16 -14.18 -10.83
C LYS A 51 -4.64 -13.46 -9.58
N VAL A 52 -3.61 -13.99 -8.95
CA VAL A 52 -2.96 -13.44 -7.74
C VAL A 52 -1.92 -12.36 -8.10
N ASN A 53 -1.60 -12.22 -9.38
CA ASN A 53 -0.46 -11.47 -9.91
C ASN A 53 -0.53 -9.93 -9.73
N PRO A 54 -1.66 -9.22 -10.02
CA PRO A 54 -1.61 -7.75 -10.12
C PRO A 54 -1.32 -7.04 -8.79
N TYR A 55 -1.89 -7.52 -7.68
CA TYR A 55 -1.72 -6.86 -6.37
C TYR A 55 -0.40 -7.24 -5.68
N LEU A 56 0.19 -8.39 -6.01
CA LEU A 56 1.52 -8.75 -5.54
C LEU A 56 2.63 -8.14 -6.39
N ARG A 57 2.31 -7.65 -7.59
CA ARG A 57 3.29 -7.13 -8.55
C ARG A 57 4.26 -6.09 -7.98
N PRO A 58 3.82 -5.09 -7.18
CA PRO A 58 4.75 -4.13 -6.58
C PRO A 58 5.84 -4.77 -5.70
N LEU A 59 5.54 -5.91 -5.05
CA LEU A 59 6.52 -6.64 -4.24
C LEU A 59 7.53 -7.39 -5.12
N TYR A 60 7.06 -7.96 -6.23
CA TYR A 60 7.93 -8.56 -7.25
C TYR A 60 8.88 -7.52 -7.85
N ASP A 61 8.36 -6.36 -8.25
CA ASP A 61 9.16 -5.30 -8.85
C ASP A 61 10.23 -4.78 -7.86
N ALA A 62 9.86 -4.55 -6.59
CA ALA A 62 10.82 -4.14 -5.56
C ALA A 62 11.95 -5.17 -5.34
N LEU A 63 11.65 -6.46 -5.38
CA LEU A 63 12.66 -7.51 -5.30
C LEU A 63 13.53 -7.59 -6.55
N LEU A 64 12.91 -7.42 -7.71
CA LEU A 64 13.59 -7.46 -9.01
C LEU A 64 14.67 -6.38 -9.09
N ASP A 65 14.35 -5.17 -8.65
CA ASP A 65 15.28 -4.04 -8.60
C ASP A 65 16.52 -4.31 -7.73
N MET A 66 16.40 -5.14 -6.69
CA MET A 66 17.46 -5.38 -5.69
C MET A 66 18.30 -6.64 -5.94
N ILE A 67 17.71 -7.63 -6.61
CA ILE A 67 18.28 -8.98 -6.77
C ILE A 67 18.61 -9.24 -8.25
N GLY A 68 17.86 -8.65 -9.18
CA GLY A 68 17.92 -8.97 -10.60
C GLY A 68 17.11 -10.22 -10.97
N PHE A 69 16.69 -10.28 -12.23
CA PHE A 69 15.71 -11.27 -12.73
C PHE A 69 16.13 -12.73 -12.50
N ALA A 70 17.32 -13.10 -12.98
CA ALA A 70 17.77 -14.49 -12.96
C ALA A 70 17.89 -15.03 -11.52
N GLN A 71 18.41 -14.20 -10.61
CA GLN A 71 18.61 -14.59 -9.23
C GLN A 71 17.29 -14.62 -8.44
N LEU A 72 16.39 -13.67 -8.69
CA LEU A 72 15.06 -13.66 -8.09
C LEU A 72 14.26 -14.91 -8.49
N ARG A 73 14.29 -15.27 -9.78
CA ARG A 73 13.64 -16.49 -10.27
C ARG A 73 14.14 -17.73 -9.52
N LYS A 74 15.46 -17.88 -9.37
CA LYS A 74 16.04 -18.97 -8.59
C LYS A 74 15.58 -18.97 -7.13
N TYR A 75 15.50 -17.79 -6.50
CA TYR A 75 15.05 -17.69 -5.11
C TYR A 75 13.58 -18.02 -4.92
N LEU A 76 12.73 -17.71 -5.90
CA LEU A 76 11.32 -18.11 -5.88
C LEU A 76 11.18 -19.62 -6.09
N GLU A 77 11.88 -20.19 -7.09
CA GLU A 77 11.85 -21.64 -7.40
C GLU A 77 12.37 -22.50 -6.24
N THR A 78 13.35 -21.98 -5.48
CA THR A 78 13.90 -22.66 -4.29
C THR A 78 13.15 -22.31 -3.00
N GLU A 79 12.07 -21.55 -3.11
CA GLU A 79 11.29 -20.99 -2.00
C GLU A 79 12.10 -20.18 -0.98
N LEU A 80 13.33 -19.74 -1.28
CA LEU A 80 14.06 -18.81 -0.41
C LEU A 80 13.32 -17.47 -0.26
N ILE A 81 12.52 -17.12 -1.26
CA ILE A 81 11.59 -16.00 -1.23
C ILE A 81 10.19 -16.53 -1.55
N GLU A 82 9.22 -16.20 -0.70
CA GLU A 82 7.80 -16.45 -0.95
C GLU A 82 7.05 -15.12 -1.04
N ILE A 83 6.15 -14.99 -2.01
CA ILE A 83 5.23 -13.85 -2.12
C ILE A 83 3.82 -14.43 -2.16
N VAL A 84 3.04 -14.21 -1.10
CA VAL A 84 1.77 -14.91 -0.92
C VAL A 84 0.68 -13.99 -0.38
N PRO A 85 -0.61 -14.31 -0.61
CA PRO A 85 -1.70 -13.62 0.04
C PRO A 85 -1.70 -13.84 1.55
N LEU A 86 -2.15 -12.86 2.34
CA LEU A 86 -2.20 -12.95 3.81
C LEU A 86 -2.94 -14.20 4.34
N ALA A 87 -3.94 -14.69 3.61
CA ALA A 87 -4.71 -15.88 3.99
C ALA A 87 -3.84 -17.13 4.14
N TYR A 88 -2.73 -17.22 3.41
CA TYR A 88 -1.80 -18.35 3.41
C TYR A 88 -0.91 -18.39 4.67
N MET A 89 -0.97 -17.37 5.52
CA MET A 89 -0.23 -17.32 6.78
C MET A 89 -0.88 -18.15 7.89
N ARG A 90 -2.15 -18.54 7.72
CA ARG A 90 -2.88 -19.32 8.73
C ARG A 90 -2.22 -20.69 8.93
N GLY A 91 -2.07 -21.08 10.20
CA GLY A 91 -1.50 -22.38 10.56
C GLY A 91 0.02 -22.51 10.38
N ARG A 92 0.72 -21.47 9.91
CA ARG A 92 2.18 -21.49 9.77
C ARG A 92 2.89 -21.10 11.05
N THR A 93 4.08 -21.64 11.25
CA THR A 93 5.09 -21.08 12.16
C THR A 93 6.28 -20.71 11.28
N LEU A 94 6.73 -19.47 11.38
CA LEU A 94 7.72 -18.90 10.47
C LEU A 94 9.03 -18.73 11.21
N ASP A 95 9.86 -19.77 11.23
CA ASP A 95 11.19 -19.79 11.83
C ASP A 95 12.27 -19.34 10.83
N ASP A 96 13.33 -18.72 11.33
CA ASP A 96 14.51 -18.28 10.56
C ASP A 96 14.16 -17.44 9.31
N ALA A 97 13.16 -16.57 9.45
CA ALA A 97 12.56 -15.83 8.34
C ALA A 97 12.48 -14.31 8.58
N PHE A 98 12.68 -13.55 7.50
CA PHE A 98 12.30 -12.14 7.41
C PHE A 98 10.91 -12.05 6.77
N ILE A 99 9.92 -11.59 7.54
CA ILE A 99 8.52 -11.62 7.12
C ILE A 99 8.03 -10.18 7.00
N ILE A 100 7.42 -9.84 5.87
CA ILE A 100 6.89 -8.50 5.58
C ILE A 100 5.40 -8.62 5.30
N LEU A 101 4.60 -7.82 6.01
CA LEU A 101 3.19 -7.59 5.67
C LEU A 101 3.04 -6.18 5.09
N ASP A 102 2.73 -6.11 3.80
CA ASP A 102 2.50 -4.87 3.08
C ASP A 102 1.02 -4.50 3.00
N GLU A 103 0.74 -3.21 2.81
CA GLU A 103 -0.60 -2.60 2.87
C GLU A 103 -1.42 -3.04 4.10
N ALA A 104 -0.77 -3.09 5.25
CA ALA A 104 -1.36 -3.65 6.45
C ALA A 104 -2.54 -2.85 7.00
N GLN A 105 -2.74 -1.60 6.54
CA GLN A 105 -3.94 -0.83 6.86
C GLN A 105 -5.23 -1.52 6.39
N ASN A 106 -5.13 -2.36 5.36
CA ASN A 106 -6.22 -3.14 4.80
C ASN A 106 -6.35 -4.54 5.44
N CYS A 107 -5.71 -4.76 6.58
CA CYS A 107 -5.97 -5.93 7.43
C CYS A 107 -7.00 -5.59 8.49
N THR A 108 -7.93 -6.50 8.73
CA THR A 108 -8.76 -6.47 9.96
C THR A 108 -7.92 -6.76 11.20
N VAL A 109 -8.43 -6.38 12.38
CA VAL A 109 -7.84 -6.74 13.68
C VAL A 109 -7.59 -8.25 13.80
N LYS A 110 -8.55 -9.07 13.34
CA LYS A 110 -8.44 -10.54 13.37
C LYS A 110 -7.29 -11.03 12.50
N GLN A 111 -7.19 -10.56 11.26
CA GLN A 111 -6.12 -10.93 10.33
C GLN A 111 -4.75 -10.52 10.87
N MET A 112 -4.63 -9.28 11.38
CA MET A 112 -3.40 -8.77 11.97
C MET A 112 -2.94 -9.64 13.15
N LYS A 113 -3.85 -9.99 14.07
CA LYS A 113 -3.54 -10.90 15.20
C LYS A 113 -3.12 -12.28 14.71
N THR A 114 -3.83 -12.84 13.73
CA THR A 114 -3.46 -14.13 13.13
C THR A 114 -2.05 -14.09 12.55
N PHE A 115 -1.70 -13.02 11.84
CA PHE A 115 -0.38 -12.84 11.21
C PHE A 115 0.74 -12.67 12.24
N LEU A 116 0.61 -11.74 13.18
CA LEU A 116 1.67 -11.44 14.15
C LEU A 116 2.01 -12.63 15.06
N THR A 117 1.03 -13.53 15.28
CA THR A 117 1.23 -14.75 16.08
C THR A 117 1.88 -15.90 15.31
N ARG A 118 2.27 -15.72 14.04
CA ARG A 118 3.01 -16.74 13.25
C ARG A 118 4.52 -16.63 13.39
N ILE A 119 5.03 -15.58 14.05
CA ILE A 119 6.47 -15.38 14.23
C ILE A 119 7.09 -16.54 14.99
N GLY A 120 8.11 -17.15 14.40
CA GLY A 120 8.89 -18.22 14.98
C GLY A 120 10.22 -17.73 15.59
N VAL A 121 11.06 -18.70 15.94
CA VAL A 121 12.40 -18.48 16.49
C VAL A 121 13.32 -17.90 15.41
N LYS A 122 14.20 -16.98 15.82
CA LYS A 122 15.15 -16.28 14.92
C LYS A 122 14.46 -15.55 13.75
N SER A 123 13.22 -15.13 13.90
CA SER A 123 12.50 -14.41 12.84
C SER A 123 12.31 -12.94 13.14
N ARG A 124 12.05 -12.16 12.09
CA ARG A 124 11.73 -10.74 12.19
C ARG A 124 10.50 -10.44 11.34
N ILE A 125 9.55 -9.70 11.91
CA ILE A 125 8.39 -9.18 11.20
C ILE A 125 8.58 -7.68 10.97
N VAL A 126 8.26 -7.22 9.76
CA VAL A 126 8.04 -5.81 9.43
C VAL A 126 6.63 -5.65 8.87
N VAL A 127 5.89 -4.67 9.39
CA VAL A 127 4.53 -4.35 8.93
C VAL A 127 4.56 -2.95 8.32
N THR A 128 4.18 -2.83 7.06
CA THR A 128 4.12 -1.57 6.32
C THR A 128 2.69 -1.21 5.96
N GLY A 129 2.38 0.08 5.94
CA GLY A 129 1.05 0.57 5.59
C GLY A 129 0.90 2.07 5.80
N ASP A 130 -0.22 2.57 5.31
CA ASP A 130 -0.64 3.98 5.36
C ASP A 130 -2.01 4.08 6.05
N ILE A 131 -2.05 4.64 7.25
CA ILE A 131 -3.30 4.73 8.04
C ILE A 131 -4.34 5.69 7.43
N THR A 132 -3.97 6.48 6.42
CA THR A 132 -4.88 7.38 5.72
C THR A 132 -5.59 6.72 4.53
N GLN A 133 -5.16 5.52 4.11
CA GLN A 133 -5.65 4.80 2.93
C GLN A 133 -6.28 3.46 3.34
N VAL A 134 -7.23 3.49 4.27
CA VAL A 134 -7.93 2.29 4.75
C VAL A 134 -9.07 1.94 3.80
N ASP A 135 -8.91 0.84 3.08
CA ASP A 135 -9.87 0.26 2.14
C ASP A 135 -10.57 -0.96 2.76
N LEU A 136 -11.11 -0.79 3.96
CA LEU A 136 -11.91 -1.83 4.64
C LEU A 136 -13.41 -1.50 4.56
N PRO A 137 -14.28 -2.51 4.61
CA PRO A 137 -15.73 -2.30 4.71
C PRO A 137 -16.09 -1.37 5.87
N GLU A 138 -17.16 -0.59 5.69
CA GLU A 138 -17.62 0.36 6.69
C GLU A 138 -17.90 -0.36 8.04
N GLY A 139 -17.40 0.21 9.13
CA GLY A 139 -17.50 -0.37 10.47
C GLY A 139 -16.39 -1.37 10.82
N GLU A 140 -15.56 -1.81 9.89
CA GLU A 140 -14.39 -2.63 10.20
C GLU A 140 -13.20 -1.76 10.65
N MET A 141 -12.65 -2.09 11.82
CA MET A 141 -11.45 -1.43 12.34
C MET A 141 -10.18 -1.99 11.68
N SER A 142 -9.33 -1.09 11.20
CA SER A 142 -7.99 -1.46 10.71
C SER A 142 -7.13 -2.06 11.81
N GLY A 143 -6.59 -3.24 11.54
CA GLY A 143 -5.63 -3.92 12.39
C GLY A 143 -4.35 -3.12 12.58
N LEU A 144 -3.92 -2.33 11.58
CA LEU A 144 -2.74 -1.47 11.70
C LEU A 144 -2.96 -0.32 12.70
N ILE A 145 -4.17 0.24 12.75
CA ILE A 145 -4.53 1.28 13.73
C ILE A 145 -4.65 0.65 15.13
N ASP A 146 -5.29 -0.50 15.25
CA ASP A 146 -5.46 -1.22 16.52
C ASP A 146 -4.12 -1.63 17.17
N VAL A 147 -3.17 -2.18 16.40
CA VAL A 147 -1.88 -2.64 16.95
C VAL A 147 -1.01 -1.53 17.50
N GLN A 148 -1.10 -0.31 16.96
CA GLN A 148 -0.37 0.86 17.49
C GLN A 148 -0.74 1.13 18.95
N HIS A 149 -1.98 0.87 19.33
CA HIS A 149 -2.45 1.05 20.69
C HIS A 149 -2.12 -0.17 21.56
N ARG A 150 -2.40 -1.38 21.05
CA ARG A 150 -2.25 -2.62 21.82
C ARG A 150 -0.79 -3.01 22.08
N LEU A 151 0.10 -2.81 21.11
CA LEU A 151 1.46 -3.32 21.16
C LEU A 151 2.49 -2.27 21.60
N ARG A 152 2.07 -1.04 21.89
CA ARG A 152 2.94 0.09 22.26
C ARG A 152 3.92 -0.22 23.41
N ARG A 153 3.53 -1.09 24.34
CA ARG A 153 4.31 -1.42 25.55
C ARG A 153 5.01 -2.78 25.46
N ILE A 154 4.94 -3.46 24.32
CA ILE A 154 5.55 -4.78 24.16
C ILE A 154 7.03 -4.60 23.79
N ARG A 155 7.92 -5.17 24.61
CA ARG A 155 9.37 -5.18 24.31
C ARG A 155 9.64 -5.93 23.01
N GLY A 156 10.51 -5.38 22.18
CA GLY A 156 10.84 -5.95 20.86
C GLY A 156 9.91 -5.50 19.73
N VAL A 157 8.88 -4.68 20.03
CA VAL A 157 8.05 -4.02 19.02
C VAL A 157 8.45 -2.55 18.93
N ALA A 158 8.66 -2.06 17.71
CA ALA A 158 8.96 -0.66 17.44
C ALA A 158 8.00 -0.12 16.38
N PHE A 159 7.59 1.14 16.53
CA PHE A 159 6.78 1.86 15.56
C PHE A 159 7.64 2.94 14.91
N VAL A 160 7.76 2.90 13.59
CA VAL A 160 8.47 3.89 12.79
C VAL A 160 7.46 4.63 11.93
N TYR A 161 7.47 5.95 12.04
CA TYR A 161 6.58 6.85 11.32
C TYR A 161 7.39 7.60 10.26
N LEU A 162 6.95 7.50 9.01
CA LEU A 162 7.45 8.27 7.89
C LEU A 162 6.40 9.32 7.52
N THR A 163 6.87 10.46 7.05
CA THR A 163 6.08 11.65 6.76
C THR A 163 6.25 12.06 5.31
N ASP A 164 5.53 13.10 4.87
CA ASP A 164 5.67 13.61 3.51
C ASP A 164 7.08 14.15 3.20
N GLU A 165 7.84 14.52 4.23
CA GLU A 165 9.24 14.93 4.11
C GLU A 165 10.16 13.79 3.63
N ASP A 166 9.77 12.53 3.90
CA ASP A 166 10.50 11.32 3.48
C ASP A 166 10.19 10.92 2.03
N ILE A 167 9.29 11.64 1.34
CA ILE A 167 8.89 11.31 -0.03
C ILE A 167 9.97 11.75 -1.02
N VAL A 168 10.73 10.76 -1.49
CA VAL A 168 11.67 10.94 -2.60
C VAL A 168 10.95 10.65 -3.91
N ARG A 169 10.58 11.70 -4.64
CA ARG A 169 9.97 11.61 -5.98
C ARG A 169 10.75 12.45 -6.97
N HIS A 170 10.76 12.00 -8.21
CA HIS A 170 11.30 12.79 -9.31
C HIS A 170 10.60 14.15 -9.38
N ARG A 171 11.35 15.22 -9.70
CA ARG A 171 10.84 16.61 -9.74
C ARG A 171 9.55 16.74 -10.55
N LEU A 172 9.52 16.13 -11.74
CA LEU A 172 8.34 16.14 -12.61
C LEU A 172 7.08 15.58 -11.94
N VAL A 173 7.21 14.53 -11.11
CA VAL A 173 6.05 13.94 -10.40
C VAL A 173 5.52 14.91 -9.35
N ARG A 174 6.40 15.65 -8.67
CA ARG A 174 5.99 16.70 -7.73
C ARG A 174 5.25 17.83 -8.46
N ASP A 175 5.82 18.31 -9.57
CA ASP A 175 5.23 19.37 -10.40
C ASP A 175 3.82 18.97 -10.90
N ILE A 176 3.65 17.70 -11.29
CA ILE A 176 2.34 17.16 -11.71
C ILE A 176 1.35 17.16 -10.54
N VAL A 177 1.74 16.61 -9.38
CA VAL A 177 0.85 16.54 -8.20
C VAL A 177 0.39 17.94 -7.78
N GLU A 178 1.30 18.90 -7.69
CA GLU A 178 0.98 20.30 -7.36
C GLU A 178 0.00 20.93 -8.36
N ALA A 179 0.15 20.65 -9.65
CA ALA A 179 -0.75 21.19 -10.68
C ALA A 179 -2.21 20.67 -10.53
N TYR A 180 -2.38 19.43 -10.06
CA TYR A 180 -3.71 18.86 -9.78
C TYR A 180 -4.29 19.36 -8.44
N ASP A 181 -3.46 19.53 -7.42
CA ASP A 181 -3.92 20.01 -6.11
C ASP A 181 -4.33 21.49 -6.14
N ARG A 182 -3.69 22.33 -6.96
CA ARG A 182 -4.08 23.74 -7.16
C ARG A 182 -5.50 23.92 -7.71
N LYS A 183 -6.07 22.93 -8.39
CA LYS A 183 -7.47 22.97 -8.89
C LYS A 183 -8.51 22.63 -7.82
N LYS A 184 -8.12 22.24 -6.61
CA LYS A 184 -9.03 21.98 -5.46
C LYS A 184 -9.18 23.15 -4.47
N GLY A 185 -8.62 24.33 -4.76
CA GLY A 185 -8.91 25.57 -4.02
C GLY A 185 -10.28 26.16 -4.43
N PRO A 186 -11.00 26.88 -3.53
CA PRO A 186 -12.32 27.40 -3.83
C PRO A 186 -12.23 28.29 -5.06
N ARG A 187 -13.13 28.06 -6.04
CA ARG A 187 -13.29 28.98 -7.17
C ARG A 187 -13.37 30.40 -6.60
N PRO A 188 -12.47 31.32 -6.94
CA PRO A 188 -12.62 32.69 -6.49
C PRO A 188 -13.92 33.21 -7.08
N GLY A 189 -14.83 33.61 -6.20
CA GLY A 189 -16.03 34.32 -6.61
C GLY A 189 -15.63 35.62 -7.30
N GLY A 190 -16.29 35.88 -8.42
CA GLY A 190 -16.59 37.24 -8.87
C GLY A 190 -16.69 37.40 -10.40
N PRO A 191 -17.52 38.34 -10.90
CA PRO A 191 -18.45 39.22 -10.19
C PRO A 191 -19.93 39.01 -10.55
N ALA A 192 -20.80 39.35 -9.59
CA ALA A 192 -22.16 39.82 -9.84
C ALA A 192 -22.12 41.33 -10.19
N ASP A 193 -23.23 41.81 -10.76
CA ASP A 193 -23.52 43.16 -11.29
C ASP A 193 -23.00 43.45 -12.70
N SER A 194 -23.76 44.05 -13.61
CA SER A 194 -25.15 44.54 -13.62
C SER A 194 -25.47 44.98 -15.05
N SER A 195 -26.76 45.00 -15.40
CA SER A 195 -27.37 45.81 -16.46
C SER A 195 -26.81 45.69 -17.88
N ASP A 196 -27.53 44.97 -18.75
CA ASP A 196 -27.98 45.56 -20.01
C ASP A 196 -29.28 44.87 -20.45
N SER A 197 -30.38 45.58 -20.18
CA SER A 197 -31.69 45.35 -20.76
C SER A 197 -31.63 45.66 -22.26
N ILE A 198 -31.68 44.62 -23.09
CA ILE A 198 -31.99 44.78 -24.51
C ILE A 198 -33.52 44.95 -24.61
N PRO A 199 -34.03 46.05 -25.21
CA PRO A 199 -35.46 46.29 -25.31
C PRO A 199 -36.10 45.43 -26.40
N ASP A 200 -37.34 45.04 -26.11
CA ASP A 200 -38.29 44.29 -26.92
C ASP A 200 -38.75 45.11 -28.14
N PRO A 201 -38.73 44.57 -29.38
CA PRO A 201 -39.30 45.26 -30.53
C PRO A 201 -40.72 44.75 -30.77
N SER A 202 -41.69 45.29 -30.04
CA SER A 202 -43.10 45.18 -30.40
C SER A 202 -43.57 46.44 -31.13
N GLU A 203 -44.04 46.24 -32.35
CA GLU A 203 -45.20 46.91 -32.95
C GLU A 203 -45.16 48.42 -33.18
N GLY A 204 -45.16 48.76 -34.48
CA GLY A 204 -46.19 49.65 -35.05
C GLY A 204 -45.85 51.13 -35.12
N ASP A 205 -45.71 51.63 -36.34
CA ASP A 205 -46.45 52.84 -36.72
C ASP A 205 -46.85 52.78 -38.20
N GLU A 206 -48.11 53.13 -38.41
CA GLU A 206 -48.95 52.98 -39.61
C GLU A 206 -48.57 53.97 -40.74
N PRO A 207 -49.40 54.06 -41.81
CA PRO A 207 -50.55 54.97 -41.73
C PRO A 207 -51.91 54.37 -42.13
#